data_AF-A0A927FQ43-F1
#
_entry.id   AF-A0A927FQ43-F1
#
_cell.length_a   1.000
_cell.length_b   1.000
_cell.length_c   1.000
_cell.angle_alpha   90.00
_cell.angle_beta   90.00
_cell.angle_gamma   90.00
#
_symmetry.space_group_name_H-M   'P 1'
#
loop_
_entity.id
_entity.type
_entity.pdbx_description
1 polymer ?
#
loop_
_entity_poly.entity_id
_entity_poly.type
_entity_poly.pdbx_seq_one_letter_code
_entity_poly.pdbx_strand_id
1 'polypeptide(L)'
;MSKPAQSRASLSLGTSLSVGRISELAAKAAPSVDDSNGRVRVEARTQNLVTLTVVDHIEGAELMRFTVSIDRASGRTSSRTQITRFTTKSGVSALMPESKRKLVAFSAYEAYLDWFVSGVVAEDPQAIVTLVSGE
;
A
#
# COMPACT_ATOMS: atom_id res chain seq x y z
N MET A 1 -8.32 13.86 16.97
CA MET A 1 -7.11 14.21 16.20
C MET A 1 -7.34 13.87 14.74
N SER A 2 -7.24 14.85 13.86
CA SER A 2 -7.54 14.69 12.43
C SER A 2 -6.29 14.20 11.69
N LYS A 3 -6.26 12.92 11.30
CA LYS A 3 -5.13 12.38 10.52
C LYS A 3 -5.10 13.00 9.10
N PRO A 4 -3.92 13.04 8.45
CA PRO A 4 -3.80 13.41 7.04
C PRO A 4 -4.79 12.64 6.14
N ALA A 5 -5.40 13.29 5.15
CA ALA A 5 -6.35 12.65 4.23
C ALA A 5 -5.72 11.41 3.54
N GLN A 6 -4.47 11.56 3.10
CA GLN A 6 -3.64 10.49 2.54
C GLN A 6 -3.46 9.24 3.42
N SER A 7 -3.55 9.36 4.74
CA SER A 7 -3.49 8.18 5.63
C SER A 7 -4.69 7.25 5.51
N ARG A 8 -5.78 7.72 4.87
CA ARG A 8 -7.00 6.96 4.59
C ARG A 8 -6.98 6.32 3.20
N ALA A 9 -5.95 6.60 2.40
CA ALA A 9 -5.80 5.97 1.10
C ALA A 9 -5.74 4.45 1.28
N SER A 10 -6.50 3.75 0.45
CA SER A 10 -6.59 2.30 0.50
C SER A 10 -7.03 1.75 -0.83
N LEU A 11 -6.60 0.52 -1.09
CA LEU A 11 -7.03 -0.29 -2.22
C LEU A 11 -7.83 -1.44 -1.65
N SER A 12 -9.01 -1.70 -2.20
CA SER A 12 -9.76 -2.93 -1.99
C SER A 12 -9.89 -3.66 -3.33
N LEU A 13 -9.65 -4.96 -3.33
CA LEU A 13 -9.78 -5.80 -4.51
C LEU A 13 -10.61 -7.05 -4.21
N GLY A 14 -11.34 -7.53 -5.22
CA GLY A 14 -12.09 -8.78 -5.20
C GLY A 14 -11.76 -9.61 -6.44
N THR A 15 -11.31 -10.84 -6.26
CA THR A 15 -10.75 -11.68 -7.33
C THR A 15 -11.09 -13.16 -7.13
N SER A 16 -11.02 -13.93 -8.22
CA SER A 16 -11.12 -15.39 -8.22
C SER A 16 -9.82 -16.08 -7.78
N LEU A 17 -8.68 -15.37 -7.81
CA LEU A 17 -7.37 -15.91 -7.44
C LEU A 17 -7.34 -16.45 -5.99
N SER A 18 -6.46 -17.41 -5.74
CA SER A 18 -6.29 -17.98 -4.40
C SER A 18 -5.66 -16.96 -3.43
N VAL A 19 -5.93 -17.12 -2.14
CA VAL A 19 -5.33 -16.31 -1.08
C VAL A 19 -3.80 -16.34 -1.15
N GLY A 20 -3.22 -17.53 -1.37
CA GLY A 20 -1.79 -17.71 -1.54
C GLY A 20 -1.24 -16.90 -2.72
N ARG A 21 -1.93 -16.91 -3.86
CA ARG A 21 -1.49 -16.18 -5.05
C ARG A 21 -1.55 -14.66 -4.83
N ILE A 22 -2.58 -14.16 -4.16
CA ILE A 22 -2.65 -12.73 -3.81
C ILE A 22 -1.54 -12.33 -2.83
N SER A 23 -1.22 -13.18 -1.85
CA SER A 23 -0.07 -12.96 -0.95
C SER A 23 1.26 -12.92 -1.72
N GLU A 24 1.43 -13.78 -2.74
CA GLU A 24 2.61 -13.76 -3.62
C GLU A 24 2.70 -12.48 -4.44
N LEU A 25 1.61 -12.08 -5.10
CA LEU A 25 1.56 -10.89 -5.94
C LEU A 25 1.80 -9.62 -5.12
N ALA A 26 1.23 -9.54 -3.91
CA ALA A 26 1.46 -8.44 -2.98
C ALA A 26 2.93 -8.32 -2.58
N ALA A 27 3.62 -9.45 -2.35
CA ALA A 27 5.05 -9.44 -2.05
C ALA A 27 5.91 -9.13 -3.28
N LYS A 28 5.49 -9.61 -4.46
CA LYS A 28 6.20 -9.42 -5.74
C LYS A 28 6.13 -7.98 -6.24
N ALA A 29 5.08 -7.24 -5.90
CA ALA A 29 4.95 -5.82 -6.27
C ALA A 29 5.98 -4.92 -5.56
N ALA A 30 6.42 -5.28 -4.35
CA ALA A 30 7.36 -4.48 -3.57
C ALA A 30 8.70 -4.16 -4.30
N PRO A 31 9.44 -5.15 -4.83
CA PRO A 31 10.68 -4.88 -5.55
C PRO A 31 10.49 -4.19 -6.91
N SER A 32 9.27 -4.12 -7.44
CA SER A 32 8.97 -3.47 -8.72
C SER A 32 8.79 -1.95 -8.59
N VAL A 33 8.68 -1.43 -7.36
CA VAL A 33 8.59 0.01 -7.12
C VAL A 33 9.95 0.65 -7.30
N ASP A 34 10.03 1.52 -8.31
CA ASP A 34 11.17 2.41 -8.57
C ASP A 34 10.73 3.86 -8.30
N ASP A 35 10.87 4.30 -7.05
CA ASP A 35 10.48 5.66 -6.61
C ASP A 35 11.64 6.32 -5.86
N SER A 36 11.93 7.58 -6.20
CA SER A 36 13.02 8.34 -5.61
C SER A 36 12.80 8.75 -4.15
N ASN A 37 11.56 8.69 -3.65
CA ASN A 37 11.19 9.05 -2.28
C ASN A 37 11.21 7.85 -1.32
N GLY A 38 11.42 6.62 -1.80
CA GLY A 38 11.42 5.46 -0.93
C GLY A 38 11.48 4.11 -1.66
N ARG A 39 12.02 3.09 -0.98
CA ARG A 39 12.00 1.71 -1.45
C ARG A 39 11.01 0.89 -0.64
N VAL A 40 10.16 0.12 -1.31
CA VAL A 40 9.20 -0.76 -0.66
C VAL A 40 9.87 -2.09 -0.30
N ARG A 41 9.70 -2.52 0.95
CA ARG A 41 10.23 -3.79 1.49
C ARG A 41 9.11 -4.62 2.10
N VAL A 42 9.24 -5.94 1.98
CA VAL A 42 8.37 -6.90 2.67
C VAL A 42 9.00 -7.22 4.02
N GLU A 43 8.31 -6.89 5.11
CA GLU A 43 8.77 -7.16 6.47
C GLU A 43 8.32 -8.53 6.96
N ALA A 44 7.05 -8.84 6.71
CA ALA A 44 6.44 -10.10 7.13
C ALA A 44 5.42 -10.54 6.10
N ARG A 45 5.33 -11.85 5.90
CA ARG A 45 4.38 -12.47 4.99
C ARG A 45 3.78 -13.69 5.63
N THR A 46 2.46 -13.70 5.69
CA THR A 46 1.64 -14.86 6.04
C THR A 46 0.67 -15.14 4.89
N GLN A 47 -0.17 -16.16 5.05
CA GLN A 47 -1.20 -16.45 4.06
C GLN A 47 -2.20 -15.30 3.91
N ASN A 48 -2.63 -14.69 5.01
CA ASN A 48 -3.73 -13.71 5.04
C ASN A 48 -3.26 -12.26 5.27
N LEU A 49 -1.96 -12.03 5.42
CA LEU A 49 -1.41 -10.72 5.72
C LEU A 49 -0.01 -10.57 5.14
N VAL A 50 0.23 -9.48 4.42
CA VAL A 50 1.56 -9.03 4.01
C VAL A 50 1.82 -7.67 4.65
N THR A 51 2.90 -7.55 5.42
CA THR A 51 3.33 -6.30 6.04
C THR A 51 4.47 -5.71 5.23
N LEU A 52 4.30 -4.46 4.81
CA LEU A 52 5.27 -3.73 4.01
C LEU A 52 5.69 -2.43 4.67
N THR A 53 6.92 -2.04 4.39
CA THR A 53 7.51 -0.77 4.80
C THR A 53 8.03 -0.02 3.59
N VAL A 54 7.95 1.30 3.65
CA VAL A 54 8.70 2.16 2.75
C VAL A 54 9.85 2.75 3.54
N VAL A 55 11.07 2.53 3.07
CA VAL A 55 12.28 3.01 3.70
C VAL A 55 12.95 4.08 2.85
N ASP A 56 13.59 5.05 3.49
CA ASP A 56 14.41 6.04 2.83
C ASP A 56 15.62 5.39 2.12
N HIS A 57 16.00 5.91 0.95
CA HIS A 57 17.11 5.36 0.15
C HIS A 57 18.48 5.67 0.74
N ILE A 58 18.62 6.75 1.51
CA ILE A 58 19.88 7.26 2.04
C ILE A 58 20.08 6.76 3.47
N GLU A 59 19.11 7.05 4.34
CA GLU A 59 19.23 6.76 5.78
C GLU A 59 18.67 5.39 6.17
N GLY A 60 17.89 4.75 5.30
CA GLY A 60 17.23 3.47 5.58
C GLY A 60 16.11 3.56 6.63
N ALA A 61 15.75 4.77 7.05
CA ALA A 61 14.70 5.01 8.05
C ALA A 61 13.31 4.62 7.50
N GLU A 62 12.45 4.06 8.36
CA GLU A 62 11.06 3.75 8.01
C GLU A 62 10.24 5.04 7.85
N LEU A 63 9.80 5.31 6.63
CA LEU A 63 8.97 6.46 6.27
C LEU A 63 7.48 6.14 6.32
N MET A 64 7.12 4.89 6.02
CA MET A 64 5.74 4.43 6.02
C MET A 64 5.68 2.93 6.30
N ARG A 65 4.61 2.48 6.95
CA ARG A 65 4.25 1.08 7.08
C ARG A 65 2.80 0.91 6.66
N PHE A 66 2.56 -0.13 5.88
CA PHE A 66 1.22 -0.49 5.45
C PHE A 66 1.09 -2.01 5.37
N THR A 67 -0.15 -2.48 5.38
CA THR A 67 -0.44 -3.90 5.30
C THR A 67 -1.34 -4.18 4.12
N VAL A 68 -1.27 -5.40 3.61
CA VAL A 68 -2.22 -6.01 2.68
C VAL A 68 -2.88 -7.16 3.40
N SER A 69 -4.12 -6.95 3.83
CA SER A 69 -4.93 -7.99 4.49
C SER A 69 -5.70 -8.75 3.42
N ILE A 70 -5.70 -10.07 3.49
CA ILE A 70 -6.29 -10.96 2.49
C ILE A 70 -7.29 -11.85 3.20
N ASP A 71 -8.50 -11.90 2.69
CA ASP A 71 -9.59 -12.71 3.22
C ASP A 71 -10.27 -13.49 2.10
N ARG A 72 -10.88 -14.63 2.42
CA ARG A 72 -11.67 -15.39 1.46
C ARG A 72 -13.04 -15.69 2.03
N ALA A 73 -14.05 -15.16 1.37
CA ALA A 73 -15.44 -15.33 1.73
C ALA A 73 -16.28 -15.61 0.48
N SER A 74 -17.28 -16.48 0.59
CA SER A 74 -18.26 -16.75 -0.46
C SER A 74 -17.64 -17.07 -1.84
N GLY A 75 -16.53 -17.81 -1.85
CA GLY A 75 -15.85 -18.24 -3.07
C GLY A 75 -14.97 -17.19 -3.76
N ARG A 76 -14.90 -15.95 -3.26
CA ARG A 76 -13.99 -14.90 -3.77
C ARG A 76 -12.94 -14.53 -2.73
N THR A 77 -11.74 -14.25 -3.20
CA THR A 77 -10.69 -13.67 -2.37
C THR A 77 -10.83 -12.16 -2.42
N SER A 78 -10.84 -11.53 -1.26
CA SER A 78 -10.75 -10.08 -1.13
C SER A 78 -9.40 -9.71 -0.54
N SER A 79 -8.90 -8.53 -0.90
CA SER A 79 -7.73 -7.96 -0.26
C SER A 79 -7.90 -6.47 -0.07
N ARG A 80 -7.36 -5.96 1.04
CA ARG A 80 -7.42 -4.55 1.40
C ARG A 80 -6.07 -4.05 1.88
N THR A 81 -5.65 -2.90 1.39
CA THR A 81 -4.46 -2.21 1.89
C THR A 81 -4.82 -1.19 2.97
N GLN A 82 -3.93 -1.02 3.94
CA GLN A 82 -4.12 -0.03 5.02
C GLN A 82 -2.77 0.54 5.46
N ILE A 83 -2.65 1.87 5.47
CA ILE A 83 -1.50 2.56 6.05
C ILE A 83 -1.63 2.53 7.58
N THR A 84 -0.63 1.97 8.26
CA THR A 84 -0.62 1.78 9.71
C THR A 84 0.33 2.74 10.42
N ARG A 85 1.43 3.12 9.78
CA ARG A 85 2.38 4.13 10.27
C ARG A 85 2.86 5.00 9.12
N PHE A 86 3.12 6.28 9.38
CA PHE A 86 3.58 7.21 8.37
C PHE A 86 4.35 8.38 8.98
N THR A 87 5.23 8.96 8.17
CA THR A 87 5.90 10.23 8.42
C THR A 87 5.34 11.30 7.49
N THR A 88 5.05 12.48 8.02
CA THR A 88 4.58 13.63 7.23
C THR A 88 5.74 14.54 6.82
N LYS A 89 5.63 15.21 5.68
CA LYS A 89 6.63 16.20 5.24
C LYS A 89 6.76 17.33 6.28
N SER A 90 8.00 17.64 6.68
CA SER A 90 8.35 18.74 7.58
C SER A 90 8.55 20.05 6.81
N GLY A 91 8.73 21.18 7.53
CA GLY A 91 8.92 22.52 6.95
C GLY A 91 7.67 23.39 6.96
N VAL A 92 7.42 24.19 5.91
CA VAL A 92 6.21 25.04 5.80
C VAL A 92 4.92 24.22 5.95
N SER A 93 4.93 22.96 5.53
CA SER A 93 3.85 21.98 5.72
C SER A 93 3.51 21.70 7.19
N ALA A 94 4.44 21.92 8.13
CA ALA A 94 4.17 21.75 9.57
C ALA A 94 3.18 22.80 10.11
N LEU A 95 3.12 23.97 9.46
CA LEU A 95 2.18 25.05 9.78
C LEU A 95 0.77 24.80 9.22
N MET A 96 0.60 23.80 8.36
CA MET A 96 -0.71 23.42 7.84
C MET A 96 -1.49 22.56 8.83
N PRO A 97 -2.84 22.61 8.79
CA PRO A 97 -3.70 21.68 9.51
C PRO A 97 -3.30 20.24 9.20
N GLU A 98 -3.32 19.38 10.23
CA GLU A 98 -2.87 17.99 10.13
C GLU A 98 -3.54 17.21 8.98
N SER A 99 -4.81 17.49 8.70
CA SER A 99 -5.56 16.88 7.58
C SER A 99 -4.98 17.20 6.19
N LYS A 100 -4.31 18.35 6.03
CA LYS A 100 -3.71 18.81 4.76
C LYS A 100 -2.22 18.48 4.63
N ARG A 101 -1.62 17.86 5.64
CA ARG A 101 -0.20 17.47 5.58
C ARG A 101 -0.03 16.30 4.62
N LYS A 102 1.03 16.35 3.80
CA LYS A 102 1.37 15.24 2.89
C LYS A 102 2.28 14.22 3.58
N LEU A 103 2.08 12.94 3.28
CA LEU A 103 2.96 11.85 3.70
C LEU A 103 4.23 11.87 2.82
N VAL A 104 5.39 11.60 3.41
CA VAL A 104 6.69 11.68 2.71
C VAL A 104 6.76 10.69 1.56
N ALA A 105 6.42 9.42 1.82
CA ALA A 105 6.60 8.31 0.89
C ALA A 105 5.28 7.87 0.21
N PHE A 106 4.35 8.80 0.01
CA PHE A 106 3.03 8.48 -0.55
C PHE A 106 3.12 8.02 -2.02
N SER A 107 4.00 8.61 -2.82
CA SER A 107 4.17 8.23 -4.22
C SER A 107 4.67 6.78 -4.38
N ALA A 108 5.61 6.35 -3.53
CA ALA A 108 6.08 4.96 -3.50
C ALA A 108 4.97 3.98 -3.11
N TYR A 109 4.04 4.41 -2.24
CA TYR A 109 2.84 3.64 -1.92
C TYR A 109 1.86 3.57 -3.11
N GLU A 110 1.62 4.66 -3.82
CA GLU A 110 0.79 4.65 -5.03
C GLU A 110 1.38 3.75 -6.12
N ALA A 111 2.68 3.89 -6.40
CA ALA A 111 3.40 3.03 -7.34
C ALA A 111 3.32 1.55 -6.94
N TYR A 112 3.39 1.24 -5.64
CA TYR A 112 3.16 -0.12 -5.15
C TYR A 112 1.74 -0.62 -5.48
N LEU A 113 0.71 0.20 -5.24
CA LEU A 113 -0.67 -0.18 -5.54
C LEU A 113 -0.85 -0.46 -7.04
N ASP A 114 -0.25 0.36 -7.90
CA ASP A 114 -0.33 0.18 -9.36
C ASP A 114 0.31 -1.14 -9.81
N TRP A 115 1.50 -1.46 -9.30
CA TRP A 115 2.15 -2.75 -9.58
C TRP A 115 1.35 -3.93 -9.06
N PHE A 116 0.80 -3.81 -7.86
CA PHE A 116 0.00 -4.86 -7.26
C PHE A 116 -1.30 -5.10 -8.03
N VAL A 117 -2.03 -4.05 -8.38
CA VAL A 117 -3.25 -4.11 -9.20
C VAL A 117 -2.94 -4.70 -10.57
N SER A 118 -1.89 -4.21 -11.23
CA SER A 118 -1.49 -4.70 -12.54
C SER A 118 -1.16 -6.20 -12.52
N GLY A 119 -0.48 -6.67 -11.47
CA GLY A 119 -0.19 -8.09 -11.28
C GLY A 119 -1.46 -8.94 -11.09
N VAL A 120 -2.44 -8.44 -10.34
CA VAL A 120 -3.73 -9.13 -10.14
C VAL A 120 -4.55 -9.15 -11.43
N VAL A 121 -4.71 -8.00 -12.10
CA VAL A 121 -5.53 -7.87 -13.31
C VAL A 121 -4.94 -8.65 -14.49
N ALA A 122 -3.61 -8.79 -14.55
CA ALA A 122 -2.95 -9.63 -15.56
C ALA A 122 -3.32 -11.12 -15.43
N GLU A 123 -3.61 -11.60 -14.23
CA GLU A 123 -3.98 -13.00 -13.97
C GLU A 123 -5.50 -13.21 -13.86
N ASP A 124 -6.24 -12.21 -13.39
CA ASP A 124 -7.70 -12.19 -13.33
C ASP A 124 -8.23 -10.86 -13.87
N PRO A 125 -8.49 -10.77 -15.19
CA PRO A 125 -9.05 -9.57 -15.82
C PRO A 125 -10.45 -9.18 -15.31
N GLN A 126 -11.14 -10.07 -14.58
CA GLN A 126 -12.46 -9.83 -13.99
C GLN A 126 -12.35 -9.41 -12.51
N ALA A 127 -11.13 -9.12 -12.03
CA ALA A 127 -10.92 -8.58 -10.70
C ALA A 127 -11.61 -7.22 -10.55
N ILE A 128 -12.34 -7.06 -9.44
CA ILE A 128 -12.98 -5.80 -9.08
C ILE A 128 -12.00 -5.02 -8.23
N VAL A 129 -11.66 -3.81 -8.66
CA VAL A 129 -10.70 -2.95 -7.97
C VAL A 129 -11.39 -1.67 -7.53
N THR A 130 -11.19 -1.29 -6.28
CA THR A 130 -11.72 -0.04 -5.72
C THR A 130 -10.58 0.69 -5.01
N LEU A 131 -10.28 1.89 -5.48
CA LEU A 131 -9.27 2.77 -4.90
C LEU A 131 -9.96 3.90 -4.15
N VAL A 132 -9.55 4.13 -2.90
CA VAL A 132 -9.84 5.34 -2.14
C VAL A 132 -8.60 6.20 -2.21
N SER A 133 -8.66 7.29 -2.96
CA SER A 133 -7.57 8.27 -3.05
C SER A 133 -7.49 9.11 -1.77
N GLY A 134 -6.29 9.61 -1.50
CA GLY A 134 -5.96 10.41 -0.33
C GLY A 134 -6.10 11.92 -0.50
N GLU A 135 -6.77 12.37 -1.56
CA GLU A 135 -6.89 13.78 -1.97
C GLU A 135 -7.94 14.57 -1.16
#